data_AF-A0A7C2LLF2-F1
#
_entry.id   AF-A0A7C2LLF2-F1
#
_cell.length_a   1.000
_cell.length_b   1.000
_cell.length_c   1.000
_cell.angle_alpha   90.00
_cell.angle_beta   90.00
_cell.angle_gamma   90.00
#
_symmetry.space_group_name_H-M   'P 1'
#
loop_
_entity.id
_entity.type
_entity.pdbx_description
1 polymer ?
#
loop_
_entity_poly.entity_id
_entity_poly.type
_entity_poly.pdbx_seq_one_letter_code
_entity_poly.pdbx_strand_id
1 'polypeptide(L)'
;AQRPSEYVDFGADIKIDRILELVGSTSLKYKDKDKCCGAPLLALSEEMGMTIANNKLTNMKEAGAELIVTMCPFCQVSLDTLQVKIESDFGEKYDIPSIYITQILGIAIGIPYENLGIEENKTNPEKVFKKDL
;
A
#
# COMPACT_ATOMS: atom_id res chain seq x y z
N ALA A 1 -18.67 2.44 1.47
CA ALA A 1 -17.49 2.29 0.58
C ALA A 1 -17.90 2.76 -0.81
N GLN A 2 -17.02 3.35 -1.62
CA GLN A 2 -17.37 3.74 -3.00
C GLN A 2 -17.53 2.52 -3.94
N ARG A 3 -17.27 1.30 -3.45
CA ARG A 3 -17.51 0.05 -4.14
C ARG A 3 -19.01 -0.26 -4.09
N PRO A 4 -19.73 -0.38 -5.23
CA PRO A 4 -21.16 -0.67 -5.26
C PRO A 4 -21.43 -2.15 -4.96
N SER A 5 -21.07 -2.59 -3.75
CA SER A 5 -21.22 -3.99 -3.29
C SER A 5 -22.68 -4.46 -3.23
N GLU A 6 -23.61 -3.52 -3.25
CA GLU A 6 -25.05 -3.71 -3.30
C GLU A 6 -25.56 -4.07 -4.72
N TYR A 7 -24.82 -3.71 -5.78
CA TYR A 7 -25.20 -3.99 -7.17
C TYR A 7 -24.33 -5.04 -7.85
N VAL A 8 -23.11 -5.25 -7.35
CA VAL A 8 -22.15 -6.18 -7.93
C VAL A 8 -21.56 -7.02 -6.81
N ASP A 9 -21.78 -8.33 -6.87
CA ASP A 9 -21.07 -9.28 -6.03
C ASP A 9 -19.61 -9.33 -6.50
N PHE A 10 -18.79 -8.51 -5.86
CA PHE A 10 -17.37 -8.52 -6.14
C PHE A 10 -16.61 -9.62 -5.36
N GLY A 11 -17.32 -10.52 -4.65
CA GLY A 11 -16.75 -11.48 -3.72
C GLY A 11 -16.23 -10.82 -2.44
N ALA A 12 -16.36 -11.51 -1.31
CA ALA A 12 -15.73 -11.11 -0.04
C ALA A 12 -14.19 -11.14 -0.14
N ASP A 13 -13.66 -11.96 -1.05
CA ASP A 13 -12.24 -11.98 -1.42
C ASP A 13 -11.93 -10.79 -2.33
N ILE A 14 -11.19 -9.81 -1.79
CA ILE A 14 -10.64 -8.73 -2.61
C ILE A 14 -9.73 -9.41 -3.63
N LYS A 15 -10.04 -9.28 -4.94
CA LYS A 15 -9.27 -9.92 -6.03
C LYS A 15 -7.76 -9.70 -5.92
N ILE A 16 -7.35 -8.59 -5.33
CA ILE A 16 -5.94 -8.26 -5.05
C ILE A 16 -5.37 -9.14 -3.93
N ASP A 17 -6.11 -9.40 -2.85
CA ASP A 17 -5.66 -10.29 -1.78
C ASP A 17 -5.32 -11.67 -2.35
N ARG A 18 -6.16 -12.19 -3.25
CA ARG A 18 -5.90 -13.46 -3.91
C ARG A 18 -4.66 -13.45 -4.78
N ILE A 19 -4.42 -12.35 -5.51
CA ILE A 19 -3.21 -12.19 -6.32
C ILE A 19 -1.96 -12.18 -5.41
N LEU A 20 -2.02 -11.48 -4.28
CA LEU A 20 -0.92 -11.41 -3.31
C LEU A 20 -0.65 -12.77 -2.67
N GLU A 21 -1.69 -13.53 -2.34
CA GLU A 21 -1.57 -14.90 -1.84
C GLU A 21 -0.91 -15.84 -2.85
N LEU A 22 -1.22 -15.70 -4.15
CA LEU A 22 -0.62 -16.51 -5.21
C LEU A 22 0.88 -16.27 -5.38
N VAL A 23 1.37 -15.08 -5.03
CA VAL A 23 2.81 -14.75 -5.04
C VAL A 23 3.48 -15.00 -3.69
N GLY A 24 2.81 -15.70 -2.77
CA GLY A 24 3.38 -16.11 -1.48
C GLY A 24 3.30 -15.05 -0.38
N SER A 25 2.55 -13.96 -0.58
CA SER A 25 2.30 -12.97 0.46
C SER A 25 1.08 -13.34 1.32
N THR A 26 1.02 -12.85 2.56
CA THR A 26 -0.18 -12.96 3.40
C THR A 26 -0.91 -11.63 3.43
N SER A 27 -2.15 -11.57 2.95
CA SER A 27 -2.93 -10.34 2.99
C SER A 27 -3.63 -10.16 4.34
N LEU A 28 -3.20 -9.15 5.10
CA LEU A 28 -3.75 -8.88 6.42
C LEU A 28 -5.19 -8.33 6.33
N LYS A 29 -6.03 -8.74 7.27
CA LYS A 29 -7.31 -8.08 7.56
C LYS A 29 -7.06 -7.00 8.58
N TYR A 30 -7.47 -5.77 8.27
CA TYR A 30 -7.29 -4.62 9.14
C TYR A 30 -8.49 -3.67 9.04
N LYS A 31 -8.63 -2.82 10.05
CA LYS A 31 -9.71 -1.85 10.13
C LYS A 31 -9.69 -0.91 8.91
N ASP A 32 -10.86 -0.66 8.32
CA ASP A 32 -11.00 0.26 7.18
C ASP A 32 -10.14 -0.10 5.95
N LYS A 33 -9.84 -1.38 5.73
CA LYS A 33 -9.05 -1.89 4.59
C LYS A 33 -9.55 -1.43 3.23
N ASP A 34 -10.86 -1.30 3.06
CA ASP A 34 -11.52 -0.90 1.82
C ASP A 34 -11.69 0.63 1.66
N LYS A 35 -11.29 1.42 2.67
CA LYS A 35 -11.36 2.89 2.60
C LYS A 35 -10.24 3.48 1.73
N CYS A 36 -10.50 4.67 1.18
CA CYS A 36 -9.59 5.43 0.33
C CYS A 36 -8.29 5.82 1.08
N CYS A 37 -7.20 6.03 0.34
CA CYS A 37 -5.93 6.53 0.86
C CYS A 37 -5.90 8.04 1.09
N GLY A 38 -6.87 8.81 0.58
CA GLY A 38 -6.93 10.26 0.74
C GLY A 38 -6.19 11.06 -0.34
N ALA A 39 -5.37 10.42 -1.18
CA ALA A 39 -4.54 11.11 -2.18
C ALA A 39 -5.27 12.09 -3.11
N PRO A 40 -6.47 11.79 -3.67
CA PRO A 40 -7.17 12.75 -4.53
C PRO A 40 -7.61 14.03 -3.80
N LEU A 41 -7.76 13.98 -2.47
CA LEU A 41 -8.15 15.14 -1.68
C LEU A 41 -6.99 16.10 -1.43
N LEU A 42 -5.73 15.68 -1.63
CA LEU A 42 -4.56 16.53 -1.40
C LEU A 42 -4.60 17.84 -2.20
N ALA A 43 -5.21 17.81 -3.39
CA ALA A 43 -5.37 19.00 -4.24
C ALA A 43 -6.43 20.00 -3.71
N LEU A 44 -7.35 19.56 -2.85
CA LEU A 44 -8.45 20.37 -2.31
C LEU A 44 -8.22 20.75 -0.85
N SER A 45 -7.72 19.81 -0.06
CA SER A 45 -7.37 19.97 1.33
C SER A 45 -6.28 18.96 1.68
N GLU A 46 -5.07 19.47 1.77
CA GLU A 46 -3.91 18.68 2.17
C GLU A 46 -4.12 18.06 3.55
N GLU A 47 -4.62 18.84 4.52
CA GLU A 47 -4.94 18.37 5.86
C GLU A 47 -5.87 17.14 5.87
N MET A 48 -6.99 17.20 5.12
CA MET A 48 -7.90 16.07 5.05
C MET A 48 -7.27 14.85 4.37
N GLY A 49 -6.55 15.07 3.26
CA GLY A 49 -5.85 14.00 2.54
C GLY A 49 -4.82 13.29 3.43
N MET A 50 -3.99 14.06 4.13
CA MET A 50 -2.97 13.54 5.04
C MET A 50 -3.59 12.85 6.26
N THR A 51 -4.67 13.39 6.83
CA THR A 51 -5.38 12.76 7.96
C THR A 51 -5.93 11.38 7.59
N ILE A 52 -6.50 11.25 6.39
CA ILE A 52 -7.01 9.95 5.90
C ILE A 52 -5.86 8.97 5.69
N ALA A 53 -4.75 9.42 5.08
CA ALA A 53 -3.57 8.60 4.88
C ALA A 53 -2.95 8.13 6.22
N ASN A 54 -2.85 9.04 7.20
CA ASN A 54 -2.39 8.75 8.56
C ASN A 54 -3.22 7.65 9.23
N ASN A 55 -4.55 7.78 9.22
CA ASN A 55 -5.45 6.76 9.77
C ASN A 55 -5.26 5.40 9.08
N LYS A 56 -5.02 5.40 7.77
CA LYS A 56 -4.76 4.19 7.00
C LYS A 56 -3.46 3.51 7.43
N LEU A 57 -2.37 4.28 7.55
CA LEU A 57 -1.06 3.81 8.00
C LEU A 57 -1.11 3.29 9.44
N THR A 58 -1.81 3.97 10.34
CA THR A 58 -2.04 3.50 11.71
C THR A 58 -2.74 2.15 11.74
N ASN A 59 -3.85 2.00 11.01
CA ASN A 59 -4.56 0.71 10.98
C ASN A 59 -3.71 -0.42 10.36
N MET A 60 -2.85 -0.12 9.38
CA MET A 60 -1.91 -1.09 8.80
C MET A 60 -0.82 -1.48 9.80
N LYS A 61 -0.24 -0.52 10.52
CA LYS A 61 0.76 -0.74 11.56
C LYS A 61 0.21 -1.57 12.71
N GLU A 62 -0.99 -1.24 13.20
CA GLU A 62 -1.67 -1.98 14.27
C GLU A 62 -1.96 -3.44 13.88
N ALA A 63 -2.19 -3.70 12.59
CA ALA A 63 -2.36 -5.05 12.06
C ALA A 63 -1.04 -5.82 11.89
N GLY A 64 0.12 -5.17 12.09
CA GLY A 64 1.44 -5.78 11.91
C GLY A 64 1.87 -5.86 10.44
N ALA A 65 1.46 -4.91 9.59
CA ALA A 65 1.91 -4.90 8.19
C ALA A 65 3.40 -4.62 8.07
N GLU A 66 4.11 -5.51 7.35
CA GLU A 66 5.54 -5.36 7.03
C GLU A 66 5.76 -4.71 5.66
N LEU A 67 4.75 -4.73 4.79
CA LEU A 67 4.79 -4.20 3.43
C LEU A 67 3.38 -3.74 3.03
N ILE A 68 3.31 -2.56 2.43
CA ILE A 68 2.11 -2.04 1.78
C ILE A 68 2.19 -2.36 0.29
N VAL A 69 1.19 -3.04 -0.25
CA VAL A 69 1.08 -3.23 -1.69
C VAL A 69 -0.02 -2.32 -2.23
N THR A 70 0.34 -1.42 -3.15
CA THR A 70 -0.60 -0.50 -3.79
C THR A 70 -0.87 -0.91 -5.24
N MET A 71 -2.07 -0.59 -5.74
CA MET A 71 -2.46 -0.86 -7.14
C MET A 71 -2.88 0.40 -7.90
N CYS A 72 -2.71 1.56 -7.26
CA CYS A 72 -3.13 2.86 -7.78
C CYS A 72 -1.97 3.85 -7.57
N PRO A 73 -1.52 4.58 -8.60
CA PRO A 73 -0.36 5.47 -8.48
C PRO A 73 -0.55 6.54 -7.40
N PHE A 74 -1.79 7.02 -7.22
CA PHE A 74 -2.11 7.96 -6.15
C PHE A 74 -1.98 7.34 -4.75
N CYS A 75 -2.33 6.06 -4.58
CA CYS A 75 -2.08 5.36 -3.32
C CYS A 75 -0.57 5.21 -3.07
N GLN A 76 0.22 4.92 -4.11
CA GLN A 76 1.68 4.89 -3.97
C GLN A 76 2.19 6.26 -3.52
N VAL A 77 1.82 7.36 -4.19
CA VAL A 77 2.23 8.71 -3.76
C VAL A 77 1.90 8.98 -2.29
N SER A 78 0.69 8.65 -1.85
CA SER A 78 0.26 8.97 -0.48
C SER A 78 0.86 8.08 0.59
N LEU A 79 1.06 6.78 0.32
CA LEU A 79 1.52 5.81 1.31
C LEU A 79 3.02 5.52 1.22
N ASP A 80 3.67 5.90 0.13
CA ASP A 80 5.12 5.80 -0.08
C ASP A 80 5.77 7.19 0.00
N THR A 81 5.51 8.04 -1.01
CA THR A 81 6.22 9.31 -1.20
C THR A 81 5.97 10.29 -0.06
N LEU A 82 4.73 10.36 0.43
CA LEU A 82 4.32 11.28 1.49
C LEU A 82 4.43 10.68 2.89
N GLN A 83 4.83 9.40 3.04
CA GLN A 83 4.86 8.73 4.34
C GLN A 83 5.71 9.50 5.35
N VAL A 84 6.92 9.92 4.97
CA VAL A 84 7.83 10.70 5.84
C VAL A 84 7.21 12.03 6.28
N LYS A 85 6.46 12.69 5.39
CA LYS A 85 5.75 13.92 5.74
C LYS A 85 4.61 13.65 6.72
N ILE A 86 3.82 12.61 6.48
CA ILE A 86 2.75 12.19 7.38
C ILE A 86 3.32 11.84 8.76
N GLU A 87 4.42 11.10 8.82
CA GLU A 87 5.10 10.78 10.08
C GLU A 87 5.52 12.05 10.85
N SER A 88 6.05 13.04 10.14
CA SER A 88 6.43 14.34 10.72
C SER A 88 5.23 15.14 11.21
N ASP A 89 4.15 15.20 10.42
CA ASP A 89 2.98 16.03 10.72
C ASP A 89 2.16 15.47 11.90
N PHE A 90 2.13 14.14 12.06
CA PHE A 90 1.34 13.45 13.09
C PHE A 90 2.16 12.90 14.26
N GLY A 91 3.50 12.93 14.19
CA GLY A 91 4.38 12.51 15.28
C GLY A 91 4.41 11.01 15.52
N GLU A 92 4.09 10.20 14.51
CA GLU A 92 4.07 8.74 14.55
C GLU A 92 5.06 8.21 13.50
N LYS A 93 5.76 7.10 13.79
CA LYS A 93 6.62 6.44 12.79
C LYS A 93 5.97 5.16 12.33
N TYR A 94 5.82 5.01 11.02
CA TYR A 94 5.31 3.78 10.43
C TYR A 94 6.47 2.92 9.94
N ASP A 95 7.43 3.47 9.20
CA ASP A 95 8.55 2.75 8.55
C ASP A 95 8.07 1.47 7.84
N ILE A 96 6.86 1.51 7.25
CA ILE A 96 6.30 0.38 6.50
C ILE A 96 6.57 0.67 5.03
N PRO A 97 7.45 -0.09 4.36
CA PRO A 97 7.70 0.16 2.96
C PRO A 97 6.48 -0.12 2.10
N SER A 98 6.40 0.56 0.96
CA SER A 98 5.32 0.43 -0.01
C SER A 98 5.87 0.04 -1.37
N ILE A 99 5.19 -0.90 -2.03
CA ILE A 99 5.54 -1.38 -3.36
C ILE A 99 4.31 -1.38 -4.27
N TYR A 100 4.50 -1.13 -5.56
CA TYR A 100 3.43 -1.21 -6.53
C TYR A 100 3.17 -2.67 -6.94
N ILE A 101 1.91 -3.01 -7.19
CA ILE A 101 1.50 -4.40 -7.47
C ILE A 101 2.23 -5.03 -8.66
N THR A 102 2.57 -4.26 -9.69
CA THR A 102 3.32 -4.80 -10.84
C THR A 102 4.75 -5.15 -10.49
N GLN A 103 5.36 -4.48 -9.51
CA GLN A 103 6.72 -4.77 -9.06
C GLN A 103 6.76 -6.11 -8.32
N ILE A 104 5.82 -6.35 -7.38
CA ILE A 104 5.75 -7.65 -6.69
C ILE A 104 5.40 -8.81 -7.64
N LEU A 105 4.51 -8.56 -8.61
CA LEU A 105 4.23 -9.53 -9.68
C LEU A 105 5.46 -9.80 -10.55
N GLY A 106 6.22 -8.76 -10.88
CA GLY A 106 7.47 -8.87 -11.63
C GLY A 106 8.51 -9.74 -10.91
N ILE A 107 8.70 -9.53 -9.60
CA ILE A 107 9.54 -10.39 -8.76
C ILE A 107 9.05 -11.84 -8.84
N ALA A 108 7.74 -12.06 -8.67
CA ALA A 108 7.16 -13.40 -8.63
C ALA A 108 7.32 -14.19 -9.94
N ILE A 109 7.41 -13.51 -11.09
CA ILE A 109 7.63 -14.15 -12.40
C ILE A 109 9.11 -14.13 -12.85
N GLY A 110 10.03 -13.70 -11.99
CA GLY A 110 11.47 -13.72 -12.25
C GLY A 110 11.99 -12.59 -13.13
N ILE A 111 11.31 -11.43 -13.17
CA ILE A 111 11.89 -10.23 -13.79
C ILE A 111 13.04 -9.72 -12.91
N PRO A 112 14.23 -9.42 -13.48
CA PRO A 112 15.34 -8.86 -12.73
C PRO A 112 14.96 -7.58 -11.97
N TYR A 113 15.41 -7.45 -10.71
CA TYR A 113 15.09 -6.32 -9.83
C TYR A 113 15.39 -4.95 -10.46
N GLU A 114 16.50 -4.85 -11.18
CA GLU A 114 16.93 -3.65 -11.92
C GLU A 114 15.96 -3.19 -13.01
N ASN A 115 15.04 -4.05 -13.46
CA ASN A 115 14.02 -3.72 -14.46
C ASN A 115 12.68 -3.33 -13.82
N LEU A 116 12.57 -3.36 -12.49
CA LEU A 116 11.33 -3.12 -11.76
C LEU A 116 11.23 -1.71 -11.17
N GLY A 117 12.31 -0.93 -11.21
CA GLY A 117 12.34 0.43 -10.65
C GLY A 117 12.02 0.46 -9.15
N ILE A 118 12.48 -0.53 -8.40
CA ILE A 118 12.21 -0.64 -6.95
C ILE A 118 12.96 0.46 -6.18
N GLU A 119 14.13 0.83 -6.67
CA GLU A 119 14.98 1.92 -6.21
C GLU A 119 14.34 3.30 -6.31
N GLU A 120 13.31 3.45 -7.15
CA GLU A 120 12.54 4.69 -7.30
C GLU A 120 11.44 4.83 -6.25
N ASN A 121 11.13 3.78 -5.49
CA ASN A 121 10.23 3.87 -4.35
C ASN A 121 10.87 4.70 -3.24
N LYS A 122 10.07 5.57 -2.60
CA LYS A 122 10.57 6.48 -1.57
C LYS A 122 10.94 5.73 -0.29
N THR A 123 10.17 4.72 0.04
CA THR A 123 10.47 3.74 1.08
C THR A 123 11.22 2.55 0.47
N ASN A 124 12.01 1.84 1.27
CA ASN A 124 12.81 0.71 0.79
C ASN A 124 12.12 -0.64 1.06
N PRO A 125 11.40 -1.23 0.09
CA PRO A 125 10.75 -2.53 0.26
C PRO A 125 11.73 -3.71 0.19
N GLU A 126 12.99 -3.54 -0.23
CA GLU A 126 13.99 -4.62 -0.19
C GLU A 126 14.25 -5.14 1.22
N LYS A 127 13.94 -4.36 2.26
CA LYS A 127 14.02 -4.84 3.66
C LYS A 127 13.12 -6.06 3.92
N VAL A 128 12.08 -6.25 3.11
CA VAL A 128 11.07 -7.31 3.27
C VAL A 128 11.36 -8.52 2.38
N PHE A 129 11.96 -8.31 1.21
CA PHE A 129 12.28 -9.39 0.29
C PHE A 129 13.60 -10.07 0.70
N LYS A 130 13.59 -11.39 0.80
CA LYS A 130 14.84 -12.15 0.89
C LYS A 130 15.50 -12.10 -0.49
N LYS A 131 16.71 -11.54 -0.57
CA LYS A 131 17.53 -11.42 -1.81
C LYS A 131 17.90 -12.76 -2.48
N ASP A 132 17.41 -13.89 -1.96
CA ASP A 132 17.79 -15.24 -2.38
C ASP A 132 16.73 -15.90 -3.29
N LEU A 133 15.97 -15.11 -4.08
CA LEU A 133 15.17 -15.61 -5.20
C LEU A 133 15.91 -15.39 -6.53
#